data_AF-A0A6C1N5E9-F1
#
_entry.id   AF-A0A6C1N5E9-F1
#
_cell.length_a   1.000
_cell.length_b   1.000
_cell.length_c   1.000
_cell.angle_alpha   90.00
_cell.angle_beta   90.00
_cell.angle_gamma   90.00
#
_symmetry.space_group_name_H-M   'P 1'
#
loop_
_entity.id
_entity.type
_entity.pdbx_description
1 polymer ?
#
loop_
_entity_poly.entity_id
_entity_poly.type
_entity_poly.pdbx_seq_one_letter_code
_entity_poly.pdbx_strand_id
1 'polypeptide(L)'
;MKMNKSRLTLLAGGLISVVAIVVMVFLGAGQAPEKPPSLAPLDVRGHPEHAVASDQSIPRNRQSADSESAAHELPRLPLEDTIKGIDVDGRIHLDRNGNLVYDRDLRRLLDFFIGLTQSREDEPALKQRISAYMAEQGVPPRVQDDVLAILDDYLDYREASEVFAAQGGEELEQAFERLYSLRRNHLGQDVADGFFADEEARVQMALDRQRILGDDSLSDEQRQQALLQLEQQLPEPTRQMREQARTIEEVGRAVAQLREQGASDEEVRALRAQRLGPEAAERFSRVDQQRDQWQQRLSAYQQERARIESTEGLSPQDRAEAISKLREQHFDSEHELRRARALERIANQAGNSP
;
A
#
# COMPACT_ATOMS: atom_id res chain seq x y z
N MET A 1 -33.91 -18.09 31.00
CA MET A 1 -32.45 -18.31 31.12
C MET A 1 -32.01 -19.30 30.05
N LYS A 2 -31.62 -18.81 28.87
CA LYS A 2 -30.99 -19.61 27.81
C LYS A 2 -29.82 -18.80 27.28
N MET A 3 -28.63 -19.38 27.46
CA MET A 3 -27.34 -18.81 27.09
C MET A 3 -27.10 -18.89 25.58
N ASN A 4 -26.48 -17.82 25.09
CA ASN A 4 -25.76 -17.70 23.83
C ASN A 4 -24.92 -18.92 23.45
N LYS A 5 -24.82 -19.18 22.14
CA LYS A 5 -23.53 -19.27 21.43
C LYS A 5 -23.69 -18.66 20.02
N SER A 6 -23.25 -17.42 19.89
CA SER A 6 -22.90 -16.82 18.59
C SER A 6 -21.69 -17.55 18.03
N ARG A 7 -21.77 -17.99 16.77
CA ARG A 7 -20.60 -18.32 15.96
C ARG A 7 -20.47 -17.24 14.90
N LEU A 8 -19.59 -16.29 15.20
CA LEU A 8 -19.05 -15.32 14.26
C LEU A 8 -17.98 -16.03 13.44
N THR A 9 -18.27 -16.38 12.19
CA THR A 9 -17.25 -16.78 11.21
C THR A 9 -16.97 -15.59 10.30
N LEU A 10 -16.00 -14.80 10.75
CA LEU A 10 -15.13 -13.98 9.91
C LEU A 10 -14.19 -14.96 9.20
N LEU A 11 -14.17 -14.99 7.86
CA LEU A 11 -13.03 -15.36 6.99
C LEU A 11 -13.52 -15.50 5.54
N ALA A 12 -13.51 -14.39 4.82
CA ALA A 12 -13.32 -14.37 3.37
C ALA A 12 -12.15 -13.39 3.15
N GLY A 13 -10.95 -13.91 2.90
CA GLY A 13 -9.74 -13.07 2.81
C GLY A 13 -8.43 -13.69 3.32
N GLY A 14 -8.41 -15.01 3.60
CA GLY A 14 -7.25 -15.67 4.22
C GLY A 14 -6.01 -15.75 3.32
N LEU A 15 -6.15 -16.07 2.03
CA LEU A 15 -4.97 -16.33 1.19
C LEU A 15 -4.31 -15.04 0.66
N ILE A 16 -5.10 -14.05 0.26
CA ILE A 16 -4.59 -12.72 -0.16
C ILE A 16 -3.81 -12.09 0.99
N SER A 17 -4.31 -12.20 2.23
CA SER A 17 -3.64 -11.61 3.39
C SER A 17 -2.33 -12.31 3.74
N VAL A 18 -2.25 -13.65 3.75
CA VAL A 18 -1.02 -14.32 4.22
C VAL A 18 0.13 -14.18 3.20
N VAL A 19 -0.14 -14.31 1.90
CA VAL A 19 0.89 -14.09 0.87
C VAL A 19 1.24 -12.61 0.74
N ALA A 20 0.25 -11.69 0.77
CA ALA A 20 0.55 -10.26 0.72
C ALA A 20 1.28 -9.76 1.98
N ILE A 21 1.00 -10.31 3.17
CA ILE A 21 1.70 -9.93 4.42
C ILE A 21 3.15 -10.45 4.38
N VAL A 22 3.41 -11.66 3.88
CA VAL A 22 4.79 -12.17 3.70
C VAL A 22 5.54 -11.35 2.64
N VAL A 23 4.89 -11.04 1.51
CA VAL A 23 5.45 -10.16 0.46
C VAL A 23 5.69 -8.74 0.99
N MET A 24 4.82 -8.19 1.85
CA MET A 24 4.94 -6.85 2.44
C MET A 24 6.05 -6.75 3.50
N VAL A 25 6.36 -7.87 4.18
CA VAL A 25 7.48 -7.96 5.13
C VAL A 25 8.82 -8.15 4.39
N PHE A 26 8.85 -8.84 3.25
CA PHE A 26 10.08 -9.10 2.48
C PHE A 26 10.39 -8.06 1.38
N LEU A 27 9.40 -7.37 0.82
CA LEU A 27 9.58 -6.19 -0.01
C LEU A 27 9.44 -4.94 0.86
N GLY A 28 10.58 -4.44 1.35
CA GLY A 28 10.69 -3.14 2.00
C GLY A 28 9.81 -2.08 1.32
N ALA A 29 8.95 -1.47 2.14
CA ALA A 29 7.87 -0.57 1.76
C ALA A 29 8.26 0.40 0.63
N GLY A 30 7.54 0.29 -0.47
CA GLY A 30 7.58 1.20 -1.61
C GLY A 30 6.23 1.22 -2.31
N GLN A 31 5.14 1.36 -1.56
CA GLN A 31 3.86 1.73 -2.14
C GLN A 31 3.97 3.20 -2.59
N ALA A 32 3.84 3.44 -3.88
CA ALA A 32 3.56 4.77 -4.38
C ALA A 32 2.21 5.21 -3.79
N PRO A 33 2.07 6.47 -3.32
CA PRO A 33 0.80 6.94 -2.79
C PRO A 33 -0.26 6.88 -3.89
N GLU A 34 -1.28 6.05 -3.71
CA GLU A 34 -2.50 6.17 -4.50
C GLU A 34 -3.06 7.58 -4.30
N LYS A 35 -3.37 8.23 -5.42
CA LYS A 35 -3.87 9.59 -5.47
C LYS A 35 -5.22 9.60 -4.74
N PRO A 36 -5.42 10.41 -3.68
CA PRO A 36 -6.69 10.44 -2.98
C PRO A 36 -7.82 10.86 -3.93
N PRO A 37 -9.05 10.36 -3.72
CA PRO A 37 -10.20 10.72 -4.56
C PRO A 37 -10.38 12.25 -4.53
N SER A 38 -10.47 12.82 -5.73
CA SER A 38 -10.73 14.23 -5.94
C SER A 38 -12.14 14.55 -5.43
N LEU A 39 -12.21 15.18 -4.25
CA LEU A 39 -13.44 15.77 -3.73
C LEU A 39 -13.87 16.91 -4.67
N ALA A 40 -14.94 16.68 -5.44
CA ALA A 40 -15.60 17.76 -6.18
C ALA A 40 -16.35 18.67 -5.19
N PRO A 41 -16.37 20.00 -5.42
CA PRO A 41 -16.93 20.97 -4.48
C PRO A 41 -18.47 20.93 -4.44
N LEU A 42 -18.99 21.03 -3.22
CA LEU A 42 -20.38 21.32 -2.90
C LEU A 42 -20.83 22.61 -3.59
N ASP A 43 -21.90 22.55 -4.39
CA ASP A 43 -22.62 23.74 -4.81
C ASP A 43 -23.98 23.82 -4.11
N VAL A 44 -24.18 24.93 -3.41
CA VAL A 44 -25.36 25.30 -2.64
C VAL A 44 -25.84 26.62 -3.21
N ARG A 45 -27.07 26.61 -3.76
CA ARG A 45 -28.03 27.72 -4.06
C ARG A 45 -28.64 27.44 -5.44
N GLY A 46 -29.92 27.64 -5.72
CA GLY A 46 -31.06 28.20 -5.00
C GLY A 46 -32.29 28.13 -5.94
N HIS A 47 -33.48 28.11 -5.35
CA HIS A 47 -34.79 28.17 -6.04
C HIS A 47 -34.96 29.45 -6.90
N PRO A 48 -35.85 29.44 -7.91
CA PRO A 48 -37.26 29.87 -7.71
C PRO A 48 -38.25 28.87 -8.35
N GLU A 49 -39.33 28.46 -7.69
CA GLU A 49 -40.62 29.15 -7.52
C GLU A 49 -41.35 29.46 -8.84
N HIS A 50 -42.33 28.62 -9.18
CA HIS A 50 -43.57 29.00 -9.86
C HIS A 50 -44.70 28.02 -9.51
N ALA A 51 -45.65 28.50 -8.73
CA ALA A 51 -47.03 28.01 -8.62
C ALA A 51 -47.84 28.55 -9.82
N VAL A 52 -49.05 28.14 -10.24
CA VAL A 52 -50.25 27.53 -9.66
C VAL A 52 -51.08 27.01 -10.87
N ALA A 53 -51.84 25.92 -10.74
CA ALA A 53 -53.26 25.84 -11.17
C ALA A 53 -53.81 24.41 -11.11
N SER A 54 -54.81 24.25 -10.26
CA SER A 54 -55.68 23.09 -10.09
C SER A 54 -56.73 23.02 -11.20
N ASP A 55 -57.10 21.83 -11.66
CA ASP A 55 -58.49 21.54 -12.03
C ASP A 55 -58.84 20.06 -11.78
N GLN A 56 -60.11 19.83 -11.43
CA GLN A 56 -60.67 18.68 -10.75
C GLN A 56 -61.30 17.63 -11.69
N SER A 57 -61.38 16.39 -11.18
CA SER A 57 -62.40 15.34 -11.46
C SER A 57 -62.39 14.69 -12.86
N ILE A 58 -62.50 13.36 -13.02
CA ILE A 58 -63.64 12.46 -12.72
C ILE A 58 -63.11 11.01 -12.60
N PRO A 59 -63.66 10.16 -11.71
CA PRO A 59 -63.28 8.75 -11.61
C PRO A 59 -63.98 7.92 -12.69
N ARG A 60 -63.25 7.04 -13.39
CA ARG A 60 -63.86 5.99 -14.20
C ARG A 60 -63.18 4.66 -13.92
N ASN A 61 -63.84 3.90 -13.05
CA ASN A 61 -63.59 2.49 -12.81
C ASN A 61 -63.56 1.71 -14.14
N ARG A 62 -62.45 1.03 -14.42
CA ARG A 62 -62.40 -0.07 -15.38
C ARG A 62 -61.30 -1.04 -14.93
N GLN A 63 -61.65 -1.94 -14.01
CA GLN A 63 -61.00 -3.23 -13.87
C GLN A 63 -60.93 -3.89 -15.26
N SER A 64 -59.71 -4.06 -15.76
CA SER A 64 -59.24 -5.10 -16.70
C SER A 64 -57.88 -4.68 -17.26
N ALA A 65 -56.82 -4.84 -16.47
CA ALA A 65 -55.44 -5.07 -16.94
C ALA A 65 -54.49 -5.34 -15.75
N ASP A 66 -54.93 -6.10 -14.74
CA ASP A 66 -54.02 -6.70 -13.75
C ASP A 66 -53.35 -7.92 -14.40
N SER A 67 -52.48 -7.70 -15.38
CA SER A 67 -51.57 -8.71 -15.96
C SER A 67 -50.59 -8.08 -16.95
N GLU A 68 -49.97 -6.93 -16.65
CA GLU A 68 -48.87 -6.41 -17.49
C GLU A 68 -48.07 -5.28 -16.83
N SER A 69 -47.62 -5.48 -15.58
CA SER A 69 -46.55 -4.64 -15.00
C SER A 69 -45.87 -5.33 -13.82
N ALA A 70 -45.47 -6.58 -13.99
CA ALA A 70 -44.27 -7.07 -13.30
C ALA A 70 -43.10 -6.70 -14.22
N ALA A 71 -42.68 -5.43 -14.18
CA ALA A 71 -41.32 -5.09 -14.60
C ALA A 71 -40.41 -6.04 -13.81
N HIS A 72 -39.61 -6.85 -14.52
CA HIS A 72 -38.68 -7.80 -13.89
C HIS A 72 -37.77 -7.03 -12.93
N GLU A 73 -38.11 -7.01 -11.64
CA GLU A 73 -37.22 -6.48 -10.62
C GLU A 73 -36.04 -7.46 -10.56
N LEU A 74 -34.83 -6.96 -10.85
CA LEU A 74 -33.63 -7.78 -10.82
C LEU A 74 -33.47 -8.44 -9.44
N PRO A 75 -33.02 -9.70 -9.37
CA PRO A 75 -32.79 -10.34 -8.09
C PRO A 75 -31.74 -9.55 -7.31
N ARG A 76 -32.04 -9.28 -6.04
CA ARG A 76 -31.12 -8.59 -5.14
C ARG A 76 -30.04 -9.54 -4.65
N LEU A 77 -28.81 -9.05 -4.59
CA LEU A 77 -27.70 -9.81 -4.02
C LEU A 77 -27.68 -9.67 -2.49
N PRO A 78 -27.30 -10.72 -1.73
CA PRO A 78 -27.40 -10.72 -0.27
C PRO A 78 -26.72 -9.56 0.45
N LEU A 79 -25.62 -9.03 -0.10
CA LEU A 79 -24.83 -7.95 0.49
C LEU A 79 -24.93 -6.62 -0.26
N GLU A 80 -25.90 -6.47 -1.17
CA GLU A 80 -26.06 -5.25 -1.99
C GLU A 80 -26.30 -3.99 -1.13
N ASP A 81 -26.93 -4.11 0.04
CA ASP A 81 -27.12 -2.99 0.97
C ASP A 81 -25.81 -2.48 1.61
N THR A 82 -24.72 -3.25 1.55
CA THR A 82 -23.42 -2.90 2.15
C THR A 82 -22.64 -1.88 1.33
N ILE A 83 -23.00 -1.69 0.05
CA ILE A 83 -22.26 -0.85 -0.90
C ILE A 83 -23.01 0.43 -1.29
N LYS A 84 -23.92 0.93 -0.43
CA LYS A 84 -24.65 2.19 -0.70
C LYS A 84 -23.66 3.36 -0.87
N GLY A 85 -23.65 3.94 -2.07
CA GLY A 85 -22.75 5.05 -2.42
C GLY A 85 -21.35 4.62 -2.86
N ILE A 86 -21.13 3.32 -3.12
CA ILE A 86 -19.90 2.80 -3.71
C ILE A 86 -20.20 2.49 -5.19
N ASP A 87 -19.38 3.06 -6.08
CA ASP A 87 -19.45 2.77 -7.50
C ASP A 87 -18.95 1.35 -7.79
N VAL A 88 -19.44 0.75 -8.89
CA VAL A 88 -18.95 -0.56 -9.36
C VAL A 88 -17.45 -0.46 -9.65
N ASP A 89 -16.65 -1.32 -9.03
CA ASP A 89 -15.21 -1.42 -9.28
C ASP A 89 -14.92 -2.30 -10.50
N GLY A 90 -13.92 -1.92 -11.31
CA GLY A 90 -13.61 -2.58 -12.57
C GLY A 90 -14.56 -2.22 -13.72
N ARG A 91 -14.29 -2.79 -14.89
CA ARG A 91 -15.01 -2.52 -16.15
C ARG A 91 -14.63 -3.52 -17.23
N ILE A 92 -15.48 -3.62 -18.25
CA ILE A 92 -15.22 -4.45 -19.43
C ILE A 92 -14.57 -3.59 -20.51
N HIS A 93 -13.40 -4.00 -20.99
CA HIS A 93 -12.74 -3.38 -22.13
C HIS A 93 -12.86 -4.25 -23.37
N LEU A 94 -12.99 -3.60 -24.53
CA LEU A 94 -12.96 -4.25 -25.83
C LEU A 94 -11.72 -3.80 -26.60
N ASP A 95 -11.11 -4.73 -27.33
CA ASP A 95 -10.03 -4.43 -28.25
C ASP A 95 -10.54 -3.68 -29.50
N ARG A 96 -9.62 -3.32 -30.40
CA ARG A 96 -9.97 -2.62 -31.66
C ARG A 96 -10.85 -3.45 -32.61
N ASN A 97 -10.94 -4.76 -32.39
CA ASN A 97 -11.76 -5.68 -33.17
C ASN A 97 -13.11 -5.98 -32.48
N GLY A 98 -13.35 -5.41 -31.29
CA GLY A 98 -14.55 -5.64 -30.50
C GLY A 98 -14.52 -6.92 -29.67
N ASN A 99 -13.36 -7.56 -29.50
CA ASN A 99 -13.21 -8.72 -28.64
C ASN A 99 -12.98 -8.29 -27.18
N LEU A 100 -13.39 -9.14 -26.25
CA LEU A 100 -13.14 -8.94 -24.82
C LEU A 100 -11.64 -8.91 -24.52
N VAL A 101 -11.21 -7.90 -23.77
CA VAL A 101 -9.84 -7.82 -23.23
C VAL A 101 -9.84 -8.48 -21.85
N TYR A 102 -9.00 -9.49 -21.68
CA TYR A 102 -8.78 -10.12 -20.38
C TYR A 102 -7.74 -9.32 -19.60
N ASP A 103 -8.20 -8.42 -18.76
CA ASP A 103 -7.33 -7.61 -17.92
C ASP A 103 -7.78 -7.62 -16.46
N ARG A 104 -7.01 -6.89 -15.65
CA ARG A 104 -7.29 -6.74 -14.23
C ARG A 104 -8.57 -5.94 -13.95
N ASP A 105 -9.00 -5.08 -14.88
CA ASP A 105 -10.26 -4.32 -14.76
C ASP A 105 -11.47 -5.28 -14.85
N LEU A 106 -11.41 -6.28 -15.75
CA LEU A 106 -12.41 -7.34 -15.83
C LEU A 106 -12.44 -8.19 -14.56
N ARG A 107 -11.27 -8.60 -14.05
CA ARG A 107 -11.19 -9.36 -12.78
C ARG A 107 -11.82 -8.58 -11.62
N ARG A 108 -11.49 -7.30 -11.47
CA ARG A 108 -12.06 -6.42 -10.41
C ARG A 108 -13.58 -6.35 -10.49
N LEU A 109 -14.13 -6.28 -11.70
CA LEU A 109 -15.57 -6.29 -11.92
C LEU A 109 -16.21 -7.57 -11.40
N LEU A 110 -15.64 -8.73 -11.75
CA LEU A 110 -16.12 -10.02 -11.27
C LEU A 110 -15.99 -10.11 -9.75
N ASP A 111 -14.82 -9.76 -9.20
CA ASP A 111 -14.55 -9.77 -7.75
C ASP A 111 -15.53 -8.85 -6.99
N PHE A 112 -15.90 -7.69 -7.54
CA PHE A 112 -16.87 -6.77 -6.96
C PHE A 112 -18.24 -7.44 -6.81
N PHE A 113 -18.80 -8.00 -7.88
CA PHE A 113 -20.12 -8.62 -7.83
C PHE A 113 -20.12 -9.91 -7.02
N ILE A 114 -19.07 -10.72 -7.11
CA ILE A 114 -18.88 -11.91 -6.28
C ILE A 114 -18.84 -11.52 -4.79
N GLY A 115 -18.20 -10.40 -4.46
CA GLY A 115 -18.17 -9.86 -3.10
C GLY A 115 -19.55 -9.48 -2.53
N LEU A 116 -20.59 -9.40 -3.37
CA LEU A 116 -21.96 -9.16 -2.94
C LEU A 116 -22.76 -10.44 -2.63
N THR A 117 -22.16 -11.61 -2.87
CA THR A 117 -22.75 -12.94 -2.61
C THR A 117 -22.33 -13.50 -1.25
N GLN A 118 -23.03 -14.52 -0.76
CA GLN A 118 -22.70 -15.24 0.47
C GLN A 118 -22.43 -16.73 0.23
N SER A 119 -23.01 -17.31 -0.82
CA SER A 119 -22.89 -18.74 -1.12
C SER A 119 -23.07 -19.02 -2.61
N ARG A 120 -22.83 -20.27 -3.02
CA ARG A 120 -23.05 -20.72 -4.41
C ARG A 120 -24.52 -20.68 -4.83
N GLU A 121 -25.45 -20.65 -3.87
CA GLU A 121 -26.89 -20.51 -4.18
C GLU A 121 -27.22 -19.15 -4.80
N ASP A 122 -26.34 -18.15 -4.62
CA ASP A 122 -26.49 -16.80 -5.17
C ASP A 122 -26.04 -16.69 -6.63
N GLU A 123 -25.38 -17.72 -7.19
CA GLU A 123 -24.80 -17.70 -8.53
C GLU A 123 -25.81 -17.31 -9.64
N PRO A 124 -27.06 -17.81 -9.65
CA PRO A 124 -28.05 -17.38 -10.65
C PRO A 124 -28.39 -15.88 -10.54
N ALA A 125 -28.49 -15.35 -9.31
CA ALA A 125 -28.75 -13.93 -9.08
C ALA A 125 -27.54 -13.07 -9.48
N LEU A 126 -26.32 -13.55 -9.17
CA LEU A 126 -25.06 -12.94 -9.57
C LEU A 126 -24.97 -12.79 -11.09
N LYS A 127 -25.21 -13.87 -11.84
CA LYS A 127 -25.22 -13.86 -13.31
C LYS A 127 -26.22 -12.84 -13.85
N GLN A 128 -27.45 -12.83 -13.33
CA GLN A 128 -28.47 -11.86 -13.75
C GLN A 128 -28.06 -10.40 -13.46
N ARG A 129 -27.40 -10.14 -12.32
CA ARG A 129 -26.93 -8.80 -11.97
C ARG A 129 -25.81 -8.33 -12.89
N ILE A 130 -24.84 -9.20 -13.19
CA ILE A 130 -23.75 -8.90 -14.12
C ILE A 130 -24.30 -8.70 -15.54
N SER A 131 -25.23 -9.56 -16.01
CA SER A 131 -25.88 -9.38 -17.32
C SER A 131 -26.62 -8.04 -17.42
N ALA A 132 -27.36 -7.65 -16.38
CA ALA A 132 -28.06 -6.36 -16.35
C ALA A 132 -27.08 -5.18 -16.40
N TYR A 133 -26.00 -5.24 -15.61
CA TYR A 133 -24.93 -4.24 -15.65
C TYR A 133 -24.31 -4.14 -17.05
N MET A 134 -23.98 -5.28 -17.67
CA MET A 134 -23.42 -5.31 -19.03
C MET A 134 -24.38 -4.74 -20.08
N ALA A 135 -25.69 -5.01 -19.95
CA ALA A 135 -26.70 -4.46 -20.83
C ALA A 135 -26.82 -2.93 -20.69
N GLU A 136 -26.77 -2.40 -19.47
CA GLU A 136 -26.75 -0.96 -19.19
C GLU A 136 -25.49 -0.28 -19.77
N GLN A 137 -24.34 -0.95 -19.71
CA GLN A 137 -23.09 -0.47 -20.30
C GLN A 137 -23.01 -0.65 -21.83
N GLY A 138 -24.03 -1.24 -22.46
CA GLY A 138 -24.07 -1.45 -23.92
C GLY A 138 -23.06 -2.51 -24.42
N VAL A 139 -22.68 -3.47 -23.58
CA VAL A 139 -21.76 -4.55 -23.95
C VAL A 139 -22.44 -5.47 -24.97
N PRO A 140 -21.78 -5.84 -26.10
CA PRO A 140 -22.37 -6.71 -27.11
C PRO A 140 -22.75 -8.10 -26.55
N PRO A 141 -23.89 -8.72 -26.96
CA PRO A 141 -24.34 -10.00 -26.41
C PRO A 141 -23.30 -11.12 -26.45
N ARG A 142 -22.53 -11.22 -27.54
CA ARG A 142 -21.43 -12.19 -27.65
C ARG A 142 -20.39 -12.02 -26.53
N VAL A 143 -20.03 -10.78 -26.21
CA VAL A 143 -19.07 -10.48 -25.13
C VAL A 143 -19.70 -10.78 -23.77
N GLN A 144 -21.00 -10.59 -23.61
CA GLN A 144 -21.70 -10.96 -22.38
C GLN A 144 -21.59 -12.47 -22.11
N ASP A 145 -21.80 -13.29 -23.14
CA ASP A 145 -21.64 -14.75 -23.04
C ASP A 145 -20.21 -15.13 -22.65
N ASP A 146 -19.20 -14.49 -23.27
CA ASP A 146 -17.79 -14.70 -22.94
C ASP A 146 -17.47 -14.33 -21.47
N VAL A 147 -17.99 -13.20 -20.97
CA VAL A 147 -17.82 -12.78 -19.57
C VAL A 147 -18.47 -13.76 -18.60
N LEU A 148 -19.66 -14.27 -18.91
CA LEU A 148 -20.35 -15.23 -18.05
C LEU A 148 -19.67 -16.61 -18.04
N ALA A 149 -19.11 -17.05 -19.17
CA ALA A 149 -18.29 -18.26 -19.22
C ALA A 149 -17.03 -18.12 -18.36
N ILE A 150 -16.34 -16.97 -18.46
CA ILE A 150 -15.16 -16.68 -17.61
C ILE A 150 -15.55 -16.62 -16.13
N LEU A 151 -16.73 -16.08 -15.80
CA LEU A 151 -17.22 -16.06 -14.43
C LEU A 151 -17.37 -17.49 -13.87
N ASP A 152 -17.87 -18.44 -14.65
CA ASP A 152 -18.04 -19.83 -14.23
C ASP A 152 -16.69 -20.48 -13.91
N ASP A 153 -15.75 -20.39 -14.86
CA ASP A 153 -14.39 -20.89 -14.68
C ASP A 153 -13.69 -20.21 -13.48
N TYR A 154 -13.97 -18.92 -13.26
CA TYR A 154 -13.41 -18.14 -12.15
C TYR A 154 -13.98 -18.54 -10.80
N LEU A 155 -15.27 -18.85 -10.70
CA LEU A 155 -15.89 -19.36 -9.48
C LEU A 155 -15.33 -20.74 -9.12
N ASP A 156 -15.21 -21.63 -10.10
CA ASP A 156 -14.62 -22.96 -9.90
C ASP A 156 -13.14 -22.87 -9.48
N TYR A 157 -12.36 -21.96 -10.08
CA TYR A 157 -10.99 -21.66 -9.64
C TYR A 157 -10.96 -21.18 -8.18
N ARG A 158 -11.84 -20.24 -7.79
CA ARG A 158 -11.85 -19.68 -6.43
C ARG A 158 -12.11 -20.77 -5.40
N GLU A 159 -13.10 -21.63 -5.65
CA GLU A 159 -13.39 -22.79 -4.79
C GLU A 159 -12.17 -23.73 -4.68
N ALA A 160 -11.56 -24.11 -5.81
CA ALA A 160 -10.38 -24.96 -5.81
C ALA A 160 -9.19 -24.31 -5.07
N SER A 161 -9.02 -22.99 -5.20
CA SER A 161 -7.97 -22.23 -4.52
C SER A 161 -8.16 -22.16 -3.01
N GLU A 162 -9.42 -22.12 -2.52
CA GLU A 162 -9.72 -22.16 -1.09
C GLU A 162 -9.42 -23.53 -0.49
N VAL A 163 -9.76 -24.61 -1.21
CA VAL A 163 -9.41 -25.98 -0.81
C VAL A 163 -7.89 -26.14 -0.74
N PHE A 164 -7.17 -25.65 -1.74
CA PHE A 164 -5.71 -25.63 -1.76
C PHE A 164 -5.15 -24.84 -0.56
N ALA A 165 -5.66 -23.64 -0.31
CA ALA A 165 -5.26 -22.79 0.82
C ALA A 165 -5.43 -23.49 2.17
N ALA A 166 -6.51 -24.26 2.34
CA ALA A 166 -6.83 -24.96 3.58
C ALA A 166 -5.91 -26.16 3.84
N GLN A 167 -5.30 -26.76 2.80
CA GLN A 167 -4.37 -27.89 2.96
C GLN A 167 -3.05 -27.46 3.61
N GLY A 168 -2.50 -26.31 3.18
CA GLY A 168 -1.32 -25.68 3.78
C GLY A 168 -0.06 -26.57 3.83
N GLY A 169 0.97 -26.08 4.53
CA GLY A 169 2.16 -26.88 4.86
C GLY A 169 3.20 -27.06 3.74
N GLU A 170 3.02 -26.39 2.60
CA GLU A 170 3.95 -26.46 1.47
C GLU A 170 5.02 -25.37 1.54
N GLU A 171 6.18 -25.67 0.97
CA GLU A 171 7.19 -24.65 0.70
C GLU A 171 6.65 -23.61 -0.27
N LEU A 172 7.05 -22.35 -0.09
CA LEU A 172 6.50 -21.20 -0.82
C LEU A 172 6.61 -21.35 -2.35
N GLU A 173 7.73 -21.90 -2.84
CA GLU A 173 7.97 -22.11 -4.28
C GLU A 173 7.02 -23.17 -4.86
N GLN A 174 6.87 -24.31 -4.18
CA GLN A 174 5.94 -25.37 -4.59
C GLN A 174 4.49 -24.91 -4.54
N ALA A 175 4.14 -24.11 -3.53
CA ALA A 175 2.81 -23.53 -3.40
C ALA A 175 2.51 -22.55 -4.54
N PHE A 176 3.51 -21.74 -4.93
CA PHE A 176 3.40 -20.83 -6.06
C PHE A 176 3.22 -21.56 -7.40
N GLU A 177 4.04 -22.57 -7.69
CA GLU A 177 3.94 -23.37 -8.93
C GLU A 177 2.58 -24.06 -9.06
N ARG A 178 2.05 -24.60 -7.95
CA ARG A 178 0.73 -25.21 -7.92
C ARG A 178 -0.38 -24.20 -8.12
N LEU A 179 -0.31 -23.04 -7.48
CA LEU A 179 -1.29 -21.97 -7.68
C LEU A 179 -1.26 -21.44 -9.12
N TYR A 180 -0.05 -21.26 -9.68
CA TYR A 180 0.15 -20.88 -11.08
C TYR A 180 -0.52 -21.88 -12.03
N SER A 181 -0.30 -23.17 -11.81
CA SER A 181 -0.89 -24.25 -12.60
C SER A 181 -2.41 -24.33 -12.44
N LEU A 182 -2.91 -24.17 -11.21
CA LEU A 182 -4.34 -24.17 -10.89
C LEU A 182 -5.07 -23.07 -11.68
N ARG A 183 -4.51 -21.86 -11.74
CA ARG A 183 -5.07 -20.75 -12.52
C ARG A 183 -5.19 -21.09 -14.01
N ARG A 184 -4.15 -21.67 -14.62
CA ARG A 184 -4.19 -22.02 -16.05
C ARG A 184 -5.11 -23.19 -16.34
N ASN A 185 -5.20 -24.15 -15.43
CA ASN A 185 -6.08 -25.31 -15.59
C ASN A 185 -7.56 -24.93 -15.56
N HIS A 186 -7.94 -23.94 -14.75
CA HIS A 186 -9.32 -23.47 -14.66
C HIS A 186 -9.64 -22.37 -15.66
N LEU A 187 -8.78 -21.36 -15.81
CA LEU A 187 -9.10 -20.15 -16.58
C LEU A 187 -8.55 -20.17 -18.01
N GLY A 188 -7.69 -21.13 -18.33
CA GLY A 188 -6.86 -21.07 -19.54
C GLY A 188 -5.73 -20.04 -19.41
N GLN A 189 -4.86 -20.02 -20.43
CA GLN A 189 -3.65 -19.19 -20.39
C GLN A 189 -3.98 -17.69 -20.48
N ASP A 190 -4.81 -17.28 -21.45
CA ASP A 190 -5.03 -15.86 -21.72
C ASP A 190 -5.74 -15.12 -20.56
N VAL A 191 -6.75 -15.76 -19.96
CA VAL A 191 -7.46 -15.18 -18.81
C VAL A 191 -6.57 -15.17 -17.57
N ALA A 192 -5.83 -16.25 -17.30
CA ALA A 192 -4.92 -16.32 -16.17
C ALA A 192 -3.84 -15.23 -16.25
N ASP A 193 -3.24 -15.03 -17.43
CA ASP A 193 -2.24 -13.99 -17.64
C ASP A 193 -2.85 -12.60 -17.47
N GLY A 194 -4.03 -12.34 -18.05
CA GLY A 194 -4.75 -11.08 -17.89
C GLY A 194 -5.10 -10.74 -16.43
N PHE A 195 -5.45 -11.74 -15.64
CA PHE A 195 -5.94 -11.58 -14.27
C PHE A 195 -4.83 -11.55 -13.22
N PHE A 196 -3.73 -12.28 -13.46
CA PHE A 196 -2.73 -12.60 -12.43
C PHE A 196 -1.28 -12.30 -12.79
N ALA A 197 -0.92 -11.99 -14.04
CA ALA A 197 0.49 -11.83 -14.44
C ALA A 197 1.27 -10.85 -13.55
N ASP A 198 0.69 -9.70 -13.22
CA ASP A 198 1.31 -8.72 -12.32
C ASP A 198 1.54 -9.27 -10.90
N GLU A 199 0.59 -10.03 -10.38
CA GLU A 199 0.67 -10.65 -9.05
C GLU A 199 1.76 -11.72 -9.04
N GLU A 200 1.78 -12.56 -10.07
CA GLU A 200 2.70 -13.66 -10.23
C GLU A 200 4.13 -13.19 -10.47
N ALA A 201 4.32 -12.15 -11.28
CA ALA A 201 5.63 -11.54 -11.49
C ALA A 201 6.23 -11.01 -10.18
N ARG A 202 5.40 -10.44 -9.29
CA ARG A 202 5.87 -9.98 -7.96
C ARG A 202 6.30 -11.14 -7.07
N VAL A 203 5.52 -12.22 -7.04
CA VAL A 203 5.86 -13.41 -6.23
C VAL A 203 7.11 -14.10 -6.80
N GLN A 204 7.19 -14.27 -8.12
CA GLN A 204 8.36 -14.84 -8.79
C GLN A 204 9.62 -14.04 -8.48
N MET A 205 9.55 -12.70 -8.56
CA MET A 205 10.69 -11.84 -8.25
C MET A 205 11.13 -11.98 -6.78
N ALA A 206 10.19 -12.16 -5.85
CA ALA A 206 10.51 -12.40 -4.45
C ALA A 206 11.22 -13.76 -4.25
N LEU A 207 10.73 -14.82 -4.92
CA LEU A 207 11.34 -16.14 -4.92
C LEU A 207 12.75 -16.11 -5.54
N ASP A 208 12.94 -15.43 -6.66
CA ASP A 208 14.24 -15.29 -7.31
C ASP A 208 15.24 -14.55 -6.42
N ARG A 209 14.79 -13.49 -5.75
CA ARG A 209 15.60 -12.78 -4.76
C ARG A 209 15.99 -13.70 -3.60
N GLN A 210 15.05 -14.46 -3.06
CA GLN A 210 15.31 -15.41 -1.99
C GLN A 210 16.35 -16.45 -2.42
N ARG A 211 16.21 -17.00 -3.64
CA ARG A 211 17.14 -17.97 -4.21
C ARG A 211 18.56 -17.39 -4.32
N ILE A 212 18.69 -16.16 -4.83
CA ILE A 212 20.00 -15.48 -4.92
C ILE A 212 20.62 -15.25 -3.54
N LEU A 213 19.83 -14.84 -2.56
CA LEU A 213 20.32 -14.57 -1.21
C LEU A 213 20.72 -15.84 -0.45
N GLY A 214 20.02 -16.95 -0.69
CA GLY A 214 20.28 -18.26 -0.09
C GLY A 214 21.28 -19.14 -0.84
N ASP A 215 21.85 -18.66 -1.95
CA ASP A 215 22.83 -19.43 -2.72
C ASP A 215 24.24 -19.29 -2.13
N ASP A 216 24.66 -20.36 -1.45
CA ASP A 216 25.99 -20.48 -0.84
C ASP A 216 27.13 -20.64 -1.87
N SER A 217 26.81 -20.86 -3.15
CA SER A 217 27.81 -20.95 -4.22
C SER A 217 28.25 -19.59 -4.76
N LEU A 218 27.51 -18.52 -4.45
CA LEU A 218 27.81 -17.16 -4.91
C LEU A 218 28.73 -16.42 -3.93
N SER A 219 29.76 -15.76 -4.46
CA SER A 219 30.48 -14.72 -3.72
C SER A 219 29.58 -13.52 -3.44
N ASP A 220 29.97 -12.66 -2.50
CA ASP A 220 29.21 -11.44 -2.20
C ASP A 220 29.07 -10.53 -3.44
N GLU A 221 30.11 -10.42 -4.27
CA GLU A 221 30.07 -9.66 -5.52
C GLU A 221 29.13 -10.30 -6.55
N GLN A 222 29.18 -11.63 -6.70
CA GLN A 222 28.32 -12.37 -7.62
C GLN A 222 26.85 -12.26 -7.20
N ARG A 223 26.57 -12.37 -5.89
CA ARG A 223 25.24 -12.19 -5.31
C ARG A 223 24.72 -10.77 -5.57
N GLN A 224 25.55 -9.74 -5.34
CA GLN A 224 25.17 -8.36 -5.62
C GLN A 224 24.87 -8.14 -7.11
N GLN A 225 25.68 -8.70 -8.01
CA GLN A 225 25.47 -8.61 -9.44
C GLN A 225 24.17 -9.32 -9.88
N ALA A 226 23.88 -10.50 -9.34
CA ALA A 226 22.64 -11.23 -9.62
C ALA A 226 21.40 -10.44 -9.13
N LEU A 227 21.47 -9.83 -7.94
CA LEU A 227 20.38 -8.97 -7.44
C LEU A 227 20.16 -7.73 -8.33
N LEU A 228 21.23 -7.12 -8.84
CA LEU A 228 21.13 -6.00 -9.78
C LEU A 228 20.48 -6.41 -11.10
N GLN A 229 20.82 -7.59 -11.62
CA GLN A 229 20.18 -8.13 -12.82
C GLN A 229 18.69 -8.41 -12.60
N LEU A 230 18.32 -8.95 -11.44
CA LEU A 230 16.92 -9.15 -11.07
C LEU A 230 16.14 -7.83 -11.03
N GLU A 231 16.74 -6.76 -10.51
CA GLU A 231 16.10 -5.43 -10.49
C GLU A 231 15.86 -4.85 -11.88
N GLN A 232 16.57 -5.29 -12.93
CA GLN A 232 16.31 -4.86 -14.31
C GLN A 232 14.93 -5.32 -14.83
N GLN A 233 14.31 -6.30 -14.18
CA GLN A 233 12.97 -6.77 -14.54
C GLN A 233 11.85 -5.85 -14.01
N LEU A 234 12.15 -4.95 -13.07
CA LEU A 234 11.18 -4.00 -12.54
C LEU A 234 10.80 -2.93 -13.57
N PRO A 235 9.59 -2.35 -13.50
CA PRO A 235 9.24 -1.18 -14.30
C PRO A 235 10.19 0.01 -14.07
N GLU A 236 10.44 0.79 -15.12
CA GLU A 236 11.40 1.90 -15.10
C GLU A 236 11.21 2.89 -13.94
N PRO A 237 9.98 3.35 -13.60
CA PRO A 237 9.80 4.26 -12.46
C PRO A 237 10.25 3.64 -11.12
N THR A 238 10.00 2.35 -10.92
CA THR A 238 10.42 1.63 -9.71
C THR A 238 11.93 1.42 -9.69
N ARG A 239 12.55 1.13 -10.84
CA ARG A 239 14.01 1.03 -10.96
C ARG A 239 14.70 2.33 -10.58
N GLN A 240 14.24 3.45 -11.13
CA GLN A 240 14.81 4.78 -10.86
C GLN A 240 14.72 5.16 -9.38
N MET A 241 13.58 4.90 -8.72
CA MET A 241 13.44 5.16 -7.28
C MET A 241 14.44 4.34 -6.44
N ARG A 242 14.62 3.06 -6.79
CA ARG A 242 15.58 2.17 -6.10
C ARG A 242 17.02 2.58 -6.32
N GLU A 243 17.37 2.94 -7.56
CA GLU A 243 18.70 3.42 -7.92
C GLU A 243 19.05 4.71 -7.16
N GLN A 244 18.12 5.65 -7.06
CA GLN A 244 18.30 6.87 -6.28
C GLN A 244 18.54 6.58 -4.80
N ALA A 245 17.72 5.69 -4.19
CA ALA A 245 17.88 5.30 -2.79
C ALA A 245 19.26 4.66 -2.54
N ARG A 246 19.69 3.75 -3.42
CA ARG A 246 21.01 3.11 -3.36
C ARG A 246 22.14 4.12 -3.49
N THR A 247 22.05 5.03 -4.46
CA THR A 247 23.05 6.08 -4.68
C THR A 247 23.24 6.94 -3.44
N ILE A 248 22.15 7.31 -2.76
CA ILE A 248 22.21 8.10 -1.52
C ILE A 248 22.95 7.32 -0.42
N GLU A 249 22.65 6.02 -0.27
CA GLU A 249 23.31 5.17 0.72
C GLU A 249 24.81 4.99 0.43
N GLU A 250 25.17 4.72 -0.82
CA GLU A 250 26.57 4.56 -1.26
C GLU A 250 27.37 5.85 -1.05
N VAL A 251 26.78 7.01 -1.39
CA VAL A 251 27.40 8.31 -1.12
C VAL A 251 27.56 8.53 0.38
N GLY A 252 26.58 8.15 1.20
CA GLY A 252 26.67 8.19 2.66
C GLY A 252 27.85 7.38 3.20
N ARG A 253 28.00 6.13 2.74
CA ARG A 253 29.13 5.25 3.11
C ARG A 253 30.47 5.82 2.65
N ALA A 254 30.57 6.29 1.41
CA ALA A 254 31.79 6.88 0.88
C ALA A 254 32.19 8.15 1.65
N VAL A 255 31.23 9.00 2.02
CA VAL A 255 31.49 10.18 2.85
C VAL A 255 31.97 9.79 4.24
N ALA A 256 31.38 8.80 4.89
CA ALA A 256 31.83 8.33 6.21
C ALA A 256 33.28 7.85 6.17
N GLN A 257 33.62 7.00 5.20
CA GLN A 257 34.99 6.51 5.00
C GLN A 257 35.97 7.66 4.69
N LEU A 258 35.57 8.62 3.86
CA LEU A 258 36.39 9.78 3.51
C LEU A 258 36.66 10.67 4.74
N ARG A 259 35.66 10.84 5.62
CA ARG A 259 35.81 11.55 6.90
C ARG A 259 36.75 10.83 7.86
N GLU A 260 36.68 9.51 7.97
CA GLU A 260 37.60 8.71 8.79
C GLU A 260 39.06 8.86 8.35
N GLN A 261 39.29 9.11 7.06
CA GLN A 261 40.61 9.39 6.49
C GLN A 261 41.09 10.84 6.72
N GLY A 262 40.30 11.67 7.42
CA GLY A 262 40.66 13.05 7.75
C GLY A 262 40.35 14.07 6.65
N ALA A 263 39.50 13.73 5.68
CA ALA A 263 39.14 14.64 4.60
C ALA A 263 38.39 15.89 5.09
N SER A 264 38.64 16.98 4.38
CA SER A 264 38.00 18.28 4.56
C SER A 264 36.55 18.31 4.07
N ASP A 265 35.79 19.30 4.52
CA ASP A 265 34.42 19.56 4.05
C ASP A 265 34.35 19.78 2.54
N GLU A 266 35.41 20.36 1.98
CA GLU A 266 35.55 20.64 0.55
C GLU A 266 35.62 19.35 -0.26
N GLU A 267 36.43 18.38 0.19
CA GLU A 267 36.55 17.07 -0.46
C GLU A 267 35.26 16.26 -0.35
N VAL A 268 34.58 16.33 0.79
CA VAL A 268 33.26 15.71 0.98
C VAL A 268 32.21 16.35 0.07
N ARG A 269 32.22 17.67 -0.06
CA ARG A 269 31.34 18.40 -0.98
C ARG A 269 31.63 18.04 -2.43
N ALA A 270 32.89 17.92 -2.83
CA ALA A 270 33.30 17.51 -4.18
C ALA A 270 32.82 16.09 -4.51
N LEU A 271 32.98 15.13 -3.58
CA LEU A 271 32.47 13.76 -3.74
C LEU A 271 30.94 13.75 -3.92
N ARG A 272 30.21 14.49 -3.08
CA ARG A 272 28.75 14.59 -3.21
C ARG A 272 28.32 15.27 -4.50
N ALA A 273 29.01 16.32 -4.93
CA ALA A 273 28.70 17.02 -6.17
C ALA A 273 28.91 16.12 -7.40
N GLN A 274 29.95 15.29 -7.38
CA GLN A 274 30.20 14.31 -8.43
C GLN A 274 29.10 13.25 -8.55
N ARG A 275 28.53 12.81 -7.42
CA ARG A 275 27.57 11.69 -7.39
C ARG A 275 26.09 12.11 -7.41
N LEU A 276 25.76 13.23 -6.77
CA LEU A 276 24.38 13.68 -6.54
C LEU A 276 24.07 15.04 -7.19
N GLY A 277 25.06 15.69 -7.79
CA GLY A 277 24.94 17.04 -8.34
C GLY A 277 25.22 18.16 -7.33
N PRO A 278 25.54 19.37 -7.82
CA PRO A 278 26.00 20.47 -6.99
C PRO A 278 24.94 20.98 -6.01
N GLU A 279 23.66 21.00 -6.38
CA GLU A 279 22.58 21.48 -5.53
C GLU A 279 22.35 20.54 -4.34
N ALA A 280 22.47 19.22 -4.56
CA ALA A 280 22.37 18.24 -3.49
C ALA A 280 23.57 18.36 -2.54
N ALA A 281 24.78 18.48 -3.08
CA ALA A 281 25.99 18.70 -2.29
C ALA A 281 25.86 19.92 -1.38
N GLU A 282 25.35 21.05 -1.91
CA GLU A 282 25.14 22.27 -1.13
C GLU A 282 24.10 22.10 -0.01
N ARG A 283 23.00 21.38 -0.27
CA ARG A 283 22.03 21.06 0.79
C ARG A 283 22.66 20.22 1.90
N PHE A 284 23.45 19.21 1.54
CA PHE A 284 24.14 18.37 2.53
C PHE A 284 25.20 19.15 3.30
N SER A 285 25.97 20.03 2.65
CA SER A 285 26.95 20.90 3.32
C SER A 285 26.30 21.82 4.35
N ARG A 286 25.13 22.38 4.06
CA ARG A 286 24.36 23.15 5.06
C ARG A 286 23.94 22.32 6.27
N VAL A 287 23.52 21.07 6.05
CA VAL A 287 23.16 20.15 7.15
C VAL A 287 24.39 19.82 8.00
N ASP A 288 25.55 19.61 7.38
CA ASP A 288 26.79 19.34 8.11
C ASP A 288 27.21 20.55 8.95
N GLN A 289 27.18 21.77 8.41
CA GLN A 289 27.45 23.00 9.17
C GLN A 289 26.52 23.16 10.37
N GLN A 290 25.23 22.89 10.20
CA GLN A 290 24.26 22.92 11.31
C GLN A 290 24.58 21.88 12.38
N ARG A 291 25.04 20.68 11.98
CA ARG A 291 25.46 19.63 12.91
C ARG A 291 26.72 20.03 13.68
N ASP A 292 27.69 20.65 13.02
CA ASP A 292 28.92 21.10 13.67
C ASP A 292 28.67 22.23 14.66
N GLN A 293 27.87 23.22 14.28
CA GLN A 293 27.44 24.31 15.18
C GLN A 293 26.68 23.76 16.39
N TRP A 294 25.77 22.81 16.16
CA TRP A 294 25.06 22.12 17.24
C TRP A 294 26.04 21.38 18.17
N GLN A 295 27.00 20.64 17.61
CA GLN A 295 27.97 19.87 18.39
C GLN A 295 28.90 20.77 19.21
N GLN A 296 29.32 21.91 18.66
CA GLN A 296 30.10 22.92 19.37
C GLN A 296 29.33 23.52 20.56
N ARG A 297 28.08 23.95 20.35
CA ARG A 297 27.20 24.44 21.42
C ARG A 297 26.96 23.38 22.49
N LEU A 298 26.71 22.15 22.08
CA LEU A 298 26.52 21.03 22.99
C LEU A 298 27.78 20.74 23.82
N SER A 299 28.97 20.78 23.22
CA SER A 299 30.24 20.58 23.93
C SER A 299 30.51 21.71 24.94
N ALA A 300 30.30 22.98 24.54
CA ALA A 300 30.43 24.13 25.44
C ALA A 300 29.46 24.02 26.62
N TYR A 301 28.19 23.72 26.35
CA TYR A 301 27.17 23.47 27.37
C TYR A 301 27.59 22.36 28.34
N GLN A 302 28.09 21.22 27.84
CA GLN A 302 28.53 20.11 28.69
C GLN A 302 29.70 20.48 29.59
N GLN A 303 30.67 21.24 29.09
CA GLN A 303 31.82 21.72 29.87
C GLN A 303 31.40 22.68 30.98
N GLU A 304 30.49 23.62 30.68
CA GLU A 304 29.96 24.56 31.67
C GLU A 304 29.08 23.87 32.71
N ARG A 305 28.26 22.91 32.29
CA ARG A 305 27.48 22.07 33.19
C ARG A 305 28.37 21.32 34.18
N ALA A 306 29.45 20.69 33.69
CA ALA A 306 30.37 19.96 34.56
C ALA A 306 31.01 20.86 35.64
N ARG A 307 31.26 22.15 35.33
CA ARG A 307 31.77 23.13 36.31
C ARG A 307 30.73 23.45 37.39
N ILE A 308 29.46 23.59 37.02
CA ILE A 308 28.35 23.80 37.98
C ILE A 308 28.21 22.57 38.88
N GLU A 309 28.30 21.37 38.29
CA GLU A 309 28.23 20.11 39.01
C GLU A 309 29.40 19.91 39.98
N SER A 310 30.60 20.41 39.67
CA SER A 310 31.78 20.32 40.54
C SER A 310 31.88 21.44 41.59
N THR A 311 30.99 22.44 41.57
CA THR A 311 31.09 23.58 42.49
C THR A 311 30.66 23.17 43.91
N GLU A 312 31.54 23.31 44.90
CA GLU A 312 31.22 23.00 46.30
C GLU A 312 30.27 24.05 46.92
N GLY A 313 29.37 23.64 47.82
CA GLY A 313 28.47 24.53 48.55
C GLY A 313 27.10 24.81 47.92
N LEU A 314 26.84 24.41 46.66
CA LEU A 314 25.50 24.46 46.08
C LEU A 314 24.63 23.29 46.56
N SER A 315 23.41 23.58 46.99
CA SER A 315 22.39 22.55 47.25
C SER A 315 22.01 21.81 45.95
N PRO A 316 21.47 20.59 46.03
CA PRO A 316 20.99 19.88 44.84
C PRO A 316 19.94 20.65 44.04
N GLN A 317 19.09 21.43 44.72
CA GLN A 317 18.06 22.25 44.10
C GLN A 317 18.66 23.44 43.35
N ASP A 318 19.62 24.14 43.96
CA ASP A 318 20.30 25.28 43.32
C ASP A 318 21.12 24.85 42.11
N ARG A 319 21.76 23.67 42.16
CA ARG A 319 22.45 23.07 41.00
C ARG A 319 21.48 22.81 39.86
N ALA A 320 20.33 22.20 40.15
CA ALA A 320 19.34 21.89 39.13
C ALA A 320 18.79 23.15 38.46
N GLU A 321 18.53 24.21 39.24
CA GLU A 321 18.09 25.50 38.71
C GLU A 321 19.16 26.18 37.85
N ALA A 322 20.42 26.16 38.30
CA ALA A 322 21.56 26.70 37.56
C ALA A 322 21.78 25.98 36.22
N ILE A 323 21.68 24.64 36.19
CA ILE A 323 21.78 23.84 34.97
C ILE A 323 20.60 24.10 34.03
N SER A 324 19.40 24.33 34.55
CA SER A 324 18.24 24.69 33.71
C SER A 324 18.44 26.04 33.03
N LYS A 325 18.86 27.06 33.78
CA LYS A 325 19.19 28.39 33.25
C LYS A 325 20.31 28.33 32.22
N LEU A 326 21.36 27.55 32.50
CA LEU A 326 22.45 27.30 31.55
C LEU A 326 21.93 26.70 30.24
N ARG A 327 21.01 25.74 30.32
CA ARG A 327 20.43 25.10 29.14
C ARG A 327 19.65 26.10 28.28
N GLU A 328 18.87 26.97 28.91
CA GLU A 328 18.11 28.04 28.24
C GLU A 328 19.01 29.13 27.64
N GLN A 329 20.24 29.30 28.14
CA GLN A 329 21.24 30.21 27.56
C GLN A 329 21.92 29.64 26.32
N HIS A 330 22.12 28.31 26.27
CA HIS A 330 22.80 27.64 25.15
C HIS A 330 21.84 27.24 24.02
N PHE A 331 20.55 27.06 24.31
CA PHE A 331 19.55 26.51 23.40
C PHE A 331 18.26 27.35 23.37
N ASP A 332 18.03 28.03 22.25
CA ASP A 332 16.95 29.02 22.13
C ASP A 332 15.63 28.41 21.65
N SER A 333 15.67 27.26 20.96
CA SER A 333 14.45 26.62 20.45
C SER A 333 13.98 25.50 21.36
N GLU A 334 12.66 25.35 21.45
CA GLU A 334 12.01 24.25 22.16
C GLU A 334 12.47 22.86 21.67
N HIS A 335 12.78 22.72 20.38
CA HIS A 335 13.31 21.47 19.84
C HIS A 335 14.73 21.18 20.32
N GLU A 336 15.60 22.19 20.33
CA GLU A 336 16.96 22.09 20.84
C GLU A 336 16.98 21.79 22.34
N LEU A 337 16.14 22.46 23.13
CA LEU A 337 15.99 22.21 24.57
C LEU A 337 15.54 20.78 24.87
N ARG A 338 14.54 20.27 24.14
CA ARG A 338 14.09 18.87 24.26
C ARG A 338 15.20 17.89 23.90
N ARG A 339 15.95 18.17 22.82
CA ARG A 339 17.07 17.33 22.38
C ARG A 339 18.20 17.31 23.41
N ALA A 340 18.60 18.45 23.96
CA ALA A 340 19.60 18.55 25.02
C ALA A 340 19.17 17.75 26.28
N ARG A 341 17.94 17.95 26.76
CA ARG A 341 17.37 17.17 27.90
C ARG A 341 17.34 15.66 27.64
N ALA A 342 17.11 15.23 26.40
CA ALA A 342 17.14 13.82 26.04
C ALA A 342 18.56 13.25 26.10
N LEU A 343 19.54 13.97 25.55
CA LEU A 343 20.96 13.59 25.59
C LEU A 343 21.49 13.55 27.04
N GLU A 344 21.09 14.48 27.89
CA GLU A 344 21.42 14.48 29.32
C GLU A 344 20.90 13.22 30.03
N ARG A 345 19.64 12.84 29.78
CA ARG A 345 19.05 11.62 30.38
C ARG A 345 19.82 10.37 29.96
N ILE A 346 20.21 10.28 28.69
CA ILE A 346 20.99 9.15 28.17
C ILE A 346 22.38 9.11 28.83
N ALA A 347 23.08 10.24 28.90
CA ALA A 347 24.39 10.33 29.54
C ALA A 347 24.34 9.98 31.04
N ASN A 348 23.33 10.47 31.75
CA ASN A 348 23.13 10.17 33.17
C ASN A 348 22.77 8.69 33.41
N GLN A 349 22.05 8.03 32.49
CA GLN A 349 21.77 6.59 32.55
C GLN A 349 23.02 5.75 32.27
N ALA A 350 23.87 6.18 31.33
CA ALA A 350 25.14 5.51 31.03
C ALA A 350 26.15 5.64 32.17
N GLY A 351 26.16 6.77 32.88
CA GLY A 351 27.02 7.00 34.06
C GLY A 351 26.53 6.35 35.37
N ASN A 352 25.29 5.84 35.41
CA ASN A 352 24.69 5.16 36.56
C ASN A 352 24.51 3.63 36.34
N SER A 353 25.11 3.09 35.26
CA SER A 353 25.19 1.64 35.03
C SER A 353 26.36 1.10 35.86
N PRO A 354 26.16 0.02 36.65
CA PRO A 354 27.14 -0.45 37.64
C PRO A 354 28.47 -0.95 37.04
#